data_AF-A0AA35SWK7-F1
#
_entry.id   AF-A0AA35SWK7-F1
#
_cell.length_a   1.000
_cell.length_b   1.000
_cell.length_c   1.000
_cell.angle_alpha   90.00
_cell.angle_beta   90.00
_cell.angle_gamma   90.00
#
_symmetry.space_group_name_H-M   'P 1'
#
loop_
_entity.id
_entity.type
_entity.pdbx_description
1 polymer ?
#
loop_
_entity_poly.entity_id
_entity_poly.type
_entity_poly.pdbx_seq_one_letter_code
_entity_poly.pdbx_strand_id
1 'polypeptide(L)'
;MWHEARKQEKKIREAVVDFQKRAERRRQHYAKERKDPMQLMRVYGRKTPLHLNPAASKMSSSMIPWQGDEANMISRYDVRVNLDYIPDYSKLPKPTKSVSEEWEEQRCNYERYRFLVLNQFKRVSEQDALAVIDVEEMFHIPGKSSGGNSGGGFREKAKLVYSDLRNLAT
;
A
#
# COMPACT_ATOMS: atom_id res chain seq x y z
N MET A 1 26.64 56.17 10.42
CA MET A 1 26.57 54.88 11.15
C MET A 1 25.14 54.38 11.40
N TRP A 2 24.21 55.16 11.99
CA TRP A 2 22.83 54.68 12.27
C TRP A 2 21.98 54.36 11.02
N HIS A 3 22.04 55.22 9.99
CA HIS A 3 21.25 55.02 8.76
C HIS A 3 21.65 53.77 7.98
N GLU A 4 22.93 53.40 8.01
CA GLU A 4 23.42 52.17 7.38
C GLU A 4 22.95 50.93 8.13
N ALA A 5 22.97 50.95 9.47
CA ALA A 5 22.42 49.88 10.29
C ALA A 5 20.93 49.64 9.99
N ARG A 6 20.11 50.70 9.88
CA ARG A 6 18.70 50.58 9.47
C ARG A 6 18.50 50.03 8.06
N LYS A 7 19.40 50.36 7.12
CA LYS A 7 19.36 49.82 5.76
C LYS A 7 19.67 48.32 5.74
N GLN A 8 20.60 47.86 6.57
CA GLN A 8 20.89 46.43 6.74
C GLN A 8 19.74 45.70 7.43
N GLU A 9 19.16 46.30 8.46
CA GLU A 9 18.00 45.74 9.17
C GLU A 9 16.81 45.51 8.24
N LYS A 10 16.51 46.47 7.35
CA LYS A 10 15.45 46.33 6.34
C LYS A 10 15.70 45.14 5.40
N LYS A 11 16.93 44.99 4.90
CA LYS A 11 17.31 43.87 4.02
C LYS A 11 17.18 42.51 4.72
N ILE A 12 17.58 42.43 5.99
CA ILE A 12 17.46 41.20 6.77
C ILE A 12 15.98 40.83 6.97
N ARG A 13 15.12 41.80 7.31
CA ARG A 13 13.68 41.57 7.46
C ARG A 13 13.03 41.08 6.16
N GLU A 14 13.39 41.68 5.03
CA GLU A 14 12.92 41.24 3.70
C GLU A 14 13.36 39.80 3.40
N ALA A 15 14.63 39.46 3.67
CA ALA A 15 15.14 38.10 3.47
C ALA A 15 14.42 37.07 4.35
N VAL A 16 14.14 37.39 5.62
CA VAL A 16 13.40 36.51 6.55
C VAL A 16 12.00 36.21 6.03
N VAL A 17 11.27 37.23 5.59
CA VAL A 17 9.92 37.07 5.02
C VAL A 17 9.94 36.21 3.75
N ASP A 18 10.94 36.41 2.89
CA ASP A 18 11.11 35.62 1.68
C ASP A 18 11.45 34.16 1.97
N PHE A 19 12.31 33.89 2.96
CA PHE A 19 12.61 32.54 3.40
C PHE A 19 11.37 31.86 3.98
N GLN A 20 10.56 32.57 4.75
CA GLN A 20 9.31 32.05 5.30
C GLN A 20 8.30 31.72 4.19
N LYS A 21 8.06 32.63 3.25
CA LYS A 21 7.19 32.37 2.08
C LYS A 21 7.70 31.23 1.20
N ARG A 22 9.02 31.09 1.04
CA ARG A 22 9.64 29.99 0.27
C ARG A 22 9.57 28.66 1.02
N ALA A 23 9.66 28.67 2.36
CA ALA A 23 9.45 27.49 3.19
C ALA A 23 7.98 27.05 3.17
N GLU A 24 7.04 28.00 3.21
CA GLU A 24 5.62 27.73 3.15
C GLU A 24 5.19 27.17 1.80
N ARG A 25 5.68 27.74 0.67
CA ARG A 25 5.47 27.15 -0.66
C ARG A 25 6.03 25.73 -0.77
N ARG A 26 7.23 25.47 -0.24
CA ARG A 26 7.80 24.10 -0.18
C ARG A 26 6.92 23.17 0.65
N ARG A 27 6.46 23.62 1.82
CA ARG A 27 5.55 22.85 2.68
C ARG A 27 4.23 22.54 1.97
N GLN A 28 3.64 23.50 1.27
CA GLN A 28 2.41 23.30 0.50
C GLN A 28 2.62 22.35 -0.69
N HIS A 29 3.76 22.46 -1.39
CA HIS A 29 4.15 21.54 -2.46
C HIS A 29 4.28 20.11 -1.93
N TYR A 30 5.07 19.91 -0.88
CA TYR A 30 5.25 18.60 -0.27
C TYR A 30 4.00 18.09 0.45
N ALA A 31 3.10 18.94 0.94
CA ALA A 31 1.82 18.50 1.50
C ALA A 31 0.87 18.00 0.41
N LYS A 32 0.90 18.63 -0.79
CA LYS A 32 0.16 18.16 -1.97
C LYS A 32 0.73 16.86 -2.53
N GLU A 33 2.05 16.69 -2.46
CA GLU A 33 2.77 15.50 -2.95
C GLU A 33 3.01 14.42 -1.89
N ARG A 34 2.73 14.68 -0.60
CA ARG A 34 2.65 13.68 0.49
C ARG A 34 1.40 12.80 0.35
N LYS A 35 1.15 12.31 -0.86
CA LYS A 35 0.38 11.09 -1.02
C LYS A 35 1.25 9.93 -0.55
N ASP A 36 0.63 8.92 0.03
CA ASP A 36 1.33 7.75 0.53
C ASP A 36 2.20 7.15 -0.59
N PRO A 37 3.54 7.05 -0.43
CA PRO A 37 4.40 6.43 -1.43
C PRO A 37 3.96 5.00 -1.78
N MET A 38 3.28 4.31 -0.85
CA MET A 38 2.70 2.99 -1.08
C MET A 38 1.46 3.01 -1.98
N GLN A 39 0.74 4.12 -2.10
CA GLN A 39 -0.43 4.25 -3.00
C GLN A 39 -0.04 4.42 -4.48
N LEU A 40 1.22 4.75 -4.79
CA LEU A 40 1.70 4.97 -6.17
C LEU A 40 2.66 3.87 -6.65
N MET A 41 3.17 3.04 -5.74
CA MET A 41 4.06 1.95 -6.10
C MET A 41 3.25 0.75 -6.61
N ARG A 42 2.99 0.71 -7.92
CA ARG A 42 2.36 -0.45 -8.56
C ARG A 42 3.44 -1.40 -9.07
N VAL A 43 3.53 -2.58 -8.46
CA VAL A 43 4.44 -3.64 -8.90
C VAL A 43 3.72 -4.46 -9.98
N TYR A 44 4.21 -4.38 -11.22
CA TYR A 44 3.73 -5.24 -12.31
C TYR A 44 4.74 -6.38 -12.54
N GLY A 45 4.26 -7.62 -12.48
CA GLY A 45 5.05 -8.80 -12.83
C GLY A 45 4.76 -9.26 -14.26
N ARG A 46 5.79 -9.54 -15.04
CA ARG A 46 5.68 -10.35 -16.27
C ARG A 46 6.38 -11.69 -16.03
N LYS A 47 5.74 -12.79 -16.44
CA LYS A 47 6.39 -14.11 -16.44
C LYS A 47 7.59 -14.05 -17.38
N THR A 48 8.79 -14.02 -16.82
CA THR A 48 10.05 -14.07 -17.56
C THR A 48 10.64 -15.47 -17.42
N PRO A 49 11.13 -16.08 -18.51
CA PRO A 49 11.87 -17.33 -18.41
C PRO A 49 13.13 -17.10 -17.58
N LEU A 50 13.31 -17.91 -16.54
CA LEU A 50 14.44 -17.82 -15.63
C LEU A 50 15.69 -18.36 -16.34
N HIS A 51 16.52 -17.47 -16.87
CA HIS A 51 17.78 -17.86 -17.50
C HIS A 51 18.85 -18.08 -16.41
N LEU A 52 18.90 -19.29 -15.84
CA LEU A 52 20.02 -19.69 -14.99
C LEU A 52 21.25 -19.96 -15.84
N ASN A 53 22.36 -19.30 -15.52
CA ASN A 53 23.66 -19.64 -16.08
C ASN A 53 24.12 -20.99 -15.50
N PRO A 54 24.39 -22.03 -16.33
CA PRO A 54 24.86 -23.32 -15.86
C PRO A 54 26.17 -23.25 -15.06
N ALA A 55 27.03 -22.27 -15.32
CA ALA A 55 28.28 -22.07 -14.58
C ALA A 55 28.06 -21.53 -13.15
N ALA A 56 26.97 -20.78 -12.93
CA ALA A 56 26.52 -20.36 -11.60
C ALA A 56 25.72 -21.47 -10.88
N SER A 57 25.28 -22.49 -11.62
CA SER A 57 24.58 -23.69 -11.13
C SER A 57 25.50 -24.71 -10.42
N LYS A 58 26.67 -24.30 -9.94
CA LYS A 58 27.33 -25.00 -8.82
C LYS A 58 26.62 -24.73 -7.48
N MET A 59 25.32 -24.45 -7.53
CA MET A 59 24.44 -24.31 -6.37
C MET A 59 24.27 -25.61 -5.59
N SER A 60 24.65 -26.77 -6.14
CA SER A 60 24.62 -28.03 -5.40
C SER A 60 25.50 -28.00 -4.15
N SER A 61 26.62 -27.26 -4.16
CA SER A 61 27.44 -27.04 -2.97
C SER A 61 26.95 -25.89 -2.08
N SER A 62 25.93 -25.15 -2.54
CA SER A 62 25.34 -24.04 -1.80
C SER A 62 23.95 -24.35 -1.29
N MET A 63 23.42 -25.55 -1.51
CA MET A 63 22.16 -25.99 -0.95
C MET A 63 22.38 -26.73 0.35
N ILE A 64 21.56 -26.41 1.35
CA ILE A 64 21.55 -27.06 2.65
C ILE A 64 20.13 -27.59 2.94
N PRO A 65 19.98 -28.70 3.69
CA PRO A 65 18.67 -29.18 4.09
C PRO A 65 17.97 -28.15 4.98
N TRP A 66 16.66 -28.03 4.82
CA TRP A 66 15.85 -27.17 5.67
C TRP A 66 15.75 -27.74 7.09
N GLN A 67 15.77 -26.86 8.09
CA GLN A 67 15.59 -27.29 9.46
C GLN A 67 14.19 -27.92 9.64
N GLY A 68 14.16 -29.21 10.00
CA GLY A 68 12.93 -29.97 10.20
C GLY A 68 12.42 -30.74 8.98
N ASP A 69 13.01 -30.54 7.80
CA ASP A 69 12.67 -31.31 6.59
C ASP A 69 13.90 -31.48 5.69
N GLU A 70 14.56 -32.63 5.78
CA GLU A 70 15.74 -32.96 4.99
C GLU A 70 15.45 -33.14 3.50
N ALA A 71 14.19 -33.39 3.12
CA ALA A 71 13.81 -33.48 1.71
C ALA A 71 13.68 -32.10 1.05
N ASN A 72 13.52 -31.04 1.85
CA ASN A 72 13.41 -29.67 1.37
C ASN A 72 14.77 -28.97 1.37
N MET A 73 15.40 -28.85 0.20
CA MET A 73 16.69 -28.19 0.05
C MET A 73 16.52 -26.68 -0.15
N ILE A 74 17.23 -25.88 0.64
CA ILE A 74 17.22 -24.42 0.57
C ILE A 74 18.61 -23.87 0.23
N SER A 75 18.69 -22.68 -0.35
CA SER A 75 19.97 -22.02 -0.59
C SER A 75 20.61 -21.59 0.73
N ARG A 76 21.94 -21.69 0.85
CA ARG A 76 22.72 -21.18 1.99
C ARG A 76 22.63 -19.67 2.18
N TYR A 77 22.17 -18.96 1.15
CA TYR A 77 21.94 -17.51 1.17
C TYR A 77 20.45 -17.17 1.30
N ASP A 78 19.58 -18.17 1.44
CA ASP A 78 18.17 -17.98 1.76
C ASP A 78 18.06 -17.44 3.19
N VAL A 79 17.25 -16.39 3.41
CA VAL A 79 17.06 -15.76 4.73
C VAL A 79 16.60 -16.77 5.77
N ARG A 80 15.91 -17.82 5.34
CA ARG A 80 15.44 -18.91 6.18
C ARG A 80 16.58 -19.62 6.93
N VAL A 81 17.80 -19.67 6.38
CA VAL A 81 19.00 -20.26 7.02
C VAL A 81 19.32 -19.61 8.36
N ASN A 82 18.97 -18.33 8.53
CA ASN A 82 19.22 -17.56 9.74
C ASN A 82 18.15 -17.76 10.82
N LEU A 83 17.13 -18.59 10.59
CA LEU A 83 16.14 -18.93 11.61
C LEU A 83 16.70 -20.06 12.49
N ASP A 84 16.86 -19.82 13.79
CA ASP A 84 17.46 -20.80 14.72
C ASP A 84 16.52 -21.96 15.05
N TYR A 85 15.25 -21.67 15.28
CA TYR A 85 14.22 -22.64 15.64
C TYR A 85 12.86 -22.09 15.21
N ILE A 86 12.11 -22.88 14.44
CA ILE A 86 10.74 -22.57 14.06
C ILE A 86 9.82 -23.47 14.89
N PRO A 87 9.03 -22.90 15.82
CA PRO A 87 8.07 -23.69 16.58
C PRO A 87 7.06 -24.35 15.65
N ASP A 88 6.78 -25.63 15.91
CA ASP A 88 5.68 -26.34 15.26
C ASP A 88 4.35 -25.69 15.70
N TYR A 89 3.73 -24.93 14.79
CA TYR A 89 2.48 -24.21 15.04
C TYR A 89 1.33 -25.15 15.45
N SER A 90 1.41 -26.45 15.13
CA SER A 90 0.38 -27.42 15.54
C SER A 90 0.35 -27.69 17.05
N LYS A 91 1.45 -27.38 17.75
CA LYS A 91 1.63 -27.68 19.19
C LYS A 91 1.51 -26.47 20.09
N LEU A 92 1.36 -25.26 19.52
CA LEU A 92 1.13 -24.08 20.33
C LEU A 92 -0.28 -24.17 20.92
N PRO A 93 -0.44 -24.13 22.26
CA PRO A 93 -1.76 -24.00 22.84
C PRO A 93 -2.40 -22.76 22.24
N LYS A 94 -3.62 -22.89 21.71
CA LYS A 94 -4.40 -21.70 21.37
C LYS A 94 -4.46 -20.85 22.65
N PRO A 95 -4.05 -19.58 22.60
CA PRO A 95 -4.13 -18.74 23.79
C PRO A 95 -5.57 -18.76 24.30
N THR A 96 -5.76 -19.11 25.56
CA THR A 96 -7.07 -19.04 26.20
C THR A 96 -7.46 -17.58 26.26
N LYS A 97 -8.41 -17.17 25.43
CA LYS A 97 -8.90 -15.80 25.37
C LYS A 97 -10.00 -15.64 26.41
N SER A 98 -10.02 -14.49 27.06
CA SER A 98 -11.19 -14.06 27.83
C SER A 98 -12.37 -13.80 26.89
N VAL A 99 -13.59 -13.81 27.42
CA VAL A 99 -14.80 -13.48 26.65
C VAL A 99 -14.71 -12.09 26.01
N SER A 100 -14.03 -11.15 26.68
CA SER A 100 -13.77 -9.81 26.15
C SER A 100 -12.85 -9.86 24.92
N GLU A 101 -11.75 -10.60 25.01
CA GLU A 101 -10.79 -10.73 23.90
C GLU A 101 -11.38 -11.48 22.71
N GLU A 102 -12.23 -12.49 22.94
CA GLU A 102 -12.97 -13.17 21.88
C GLU A 102 -13.92 -12.21 21.16
N TRP A 103 -14.63 -11.36 21.89
CA TRP A 103 -15.52 -10.35 21.32
C TRP A 103 -14.76 -9.30 20.50
N GLU A 104 -13.63 -8.82 21.01
CA GLU A 104 -12.77 -7.89 20.29
C GLU A 104 -12.21 -8.51 19.01
N GLU A 105 -11.76 -9.77 19.06
CA GLU A 105 -11.29 -10.48 17.88
C GLU A 105 -12.40 -10.67 16.84
N GLN A 106 -13.62 -11.01 17.26
CA GLN A 106 -14.77 -11.09 16.36
C GLN A 106 -15.05 -9.76 15.69
N ARG A 107 -15.01 -8.65 16.44
CA ARG A 107 -15.19 -7.30 15.88
C ARG A 107 -14.07 -6.95 14.88
N CYS A 108 -12.83 -7.24 15.23
CA CYS A 108 -11.68 -7.05 14.34
C CYS A 108 -11.80 -7.89 13.06
N ASN A 109 -12.22 -9.14 13.18
CA ASN A 109 -12.47 -10.02 12.04
C ASN A 109 -13.61 -9.49 11.17
N TYR A 110 -14.70 -9.00 11.77
CA TYR A 110 -15.76 -8.37 11.00
C TYR A 110 -15.25 -7.15 10.22
N GLU A 111 -14.52 -6.22 10.84
CA GLU A 111 -13.97 -5.06 10.12
C GLU A 111 -12.96 -5.48 9.03
N ARG A 112 -12.13 -6.50 9.30
CA ARG A 112 -11.19 -7.07 8.31
C ARG A 112 -11.90 -7.62 7.08
N TYR A 113 -13.04 -8.29 7.28
CA TYR A 113 -13.81 -8.93 6.22
C TYR A 113 -15.07 -8.18 5.82
N ARG A 114 -15.24 -6.95 6.30
CA ARG A 114 -16.49 -6.19 6.16
C ARG A 114 -16.91 -6.05 4.71
N PHE A 115 -15.94 -5.82 3.82
CA PHE A 115 -16.19 -5.69 2.39
C PHE A 115 -16.78 -6.98 1.79
N LEU A 116 -16.24 -8.15 2.16
CA LEU A 116 -16.74 -9.44 1.70
C LEU A 116 -18.15 -9.72 2.21
N VAL A 117 -18.40 -9.44 3.50
CA VAL A 117 -19.73 -9.62 4.11
C VAL A 117 -20.77 -8.73 3.41
N LEU A 118 -20.42 -7.47 3.14
CA LEU A 118 -21.29 -6.53 2.42
C LEU A 118 -21.53 -6.94 0.97
N ASN A 119 -20.51 -7.45 0.28
CA ASN A 119 -20.65 -7.92 -1.10
C ASN A 119 -21.57 -9.15 -1.17
N GLN A 120 -21.42 -10.10 -0.24
CA GLN A 120 -22.30 -11.24 -0.12
C GLN A 120 -23.75 -10.82 0.16
N PHE A 121 -23.95 -9.88 1.09
CA PHE A 121 -25.28 -9.33 1.38
C PHE A 121 -25.91 -8.64 0.16
N LYS A 122 -25.10 -7.89 -0.60
CA LYS A 122 -25.52 -7.20 -1.82
C LYS A 122 -25.60 -8.09 -3.06
N ARG A 123 -25.25 -9.39 -2.93
CA ARG A 123 -25.16 -10.35 -4.05
C ARG A 123 -24.28 -9.86 -5.21
N VAL A 124 -23.22 -9.13 -4.88
CA VAL A 124 -22.21 -8.71 -5.87
C VAL A 124 -21.27 -9.89 -6.10
N SER A 125 -21.04 -10.26 -7.36
CA SER A 125 -20.09 -11.32 -7.68
C SER A 125 -18.66 -10.86 -7.38
N GLU A 126 -17.76 -11.80 -7.09
CA GLU A 126 -16.35 -11.47 -6.86
C GLU A 126 -15.72 -10.80 -8.08
N GLN A 127 -16.09 -11.26 -9.29
CA GLN A 127 -15.60 -10.68 -10.54
C GLN A 127 -16.00 -9.21 -10.69
N ASP A 128 -17.25 -8.87 -10.37
CA ASP A 128 -17.72 -7.48 -10.43
C ASP A 128 -17.03 -6.59 -9.40
N ALA A 129 -16.84 -7.12 -8.18
CA ALA A 129 -16.14 -6.41 -7.12
C ALA A 129 -14.68 -6.12 -7.50
N LEU A 130 -13.98 -7.10 -8.08
CA LEU A 130 -12.61 -6.96 -8.55
C LEU A 130 -12.51 -6.01 -9.74
N ALA A 131 -13.45 -6.04 -10.68
CA ALA A 131 -13.49 -5.10 -11.80
C ALA A 131 -13.67 -3.65 -11.31
N VAL A 132 -14.52 -3.44 -10.31
CA VAL A 132 -14.67 -2.14 -9.64
C VAL A 132 -13.37 -1.69 -8.98
N ILE A 133 -12.70 -2.58 -8.24
CA ILE A 133 -11.42 -2.28 -7.59
C ILE A 133 -10.36 -1.90 -8.63
N ASP A 134 -10.22 -2.69 -9.70
CA ASP A 134 -9.22 -2.43 -10.75
C ASP A 134 -9.48 -1.08 -11.43
N VAL A 135 -10.74 -0.72 -11.69
CA VAL A 135 -11.10 0.60 -12.23
C VAL A 135 -10.80 1.72 -11.22
N GLU A 136 -11.15 1.58 -9.94
CA GLU A 136 -10.84 2.58 -8.89
C GLU A 136 -9.32 2.75 -8.70
N GLU A 137 -8.55 1.67 -8.82
CA GLU A 137 -7.08 1.68 -8.71
C GLU A 137 -6.40 2.24 -9.97
N MET A 138 -6.90 1.90 -11.17
CA MET A 138 -6.39 2.43 -12.44
C MET A 138 -6.68 3.91 -12.61
N PHE A 139 -7.88 4.33 -12.20
CA PHE A 139 -8.34 5.71 -12.30
C PHE A 139 -8.54 6.25 -10.90
N HIS A 140 -7.44 6.63 -10.23
CA HIS A 140 -7.50 7.36 -8.97
C HIS A 140 -8.50 8.52 -9.12
N ILE A 141 -9.68 8.42 -8.51
CA ILE A 141 -10.67 9.50 -8.52
C ILE A 141 -10.21 10.49 -7.46
N PRO A 142 -9.63 11.65 -7.82
CA PRO A 142 -9.29 12.65 -6.83
C PRO A 142 -10.60 13.29 -6.37
N GLY A 143 -11.13 12.91 -5.20
CA GLY A 143 -12.32 13.58 -4.67
C GLY A 143 -13.23 12.84 -3.69
N LYS A 144 -12.77 11.82 -2.95
CA LYS A 144 -13.43 11.44 -1.69
C LYS A 144 -12.89 12.23 -0.48
N SER A 145 -12.27 13.40 -0.70
CA SER A 145 -12.15 14.42 0.35
C SER A 145 -13.39 15.31 0.31
N SER A 146 -14.13 15.33 1.41
CA SER A 146 -15.25 16.23 1.66
C SER A 146 -15.01 17.66 1.16
N GLY A 147 -15.89 18.14 0.27
CA GLY A 147 -16.03 19.56 -0.08
C GLY A 147 -15.12 20.07 -1.20
N GLY A 148 -15.60 20.02 -2.45
CA GLY A 148 -14.91 20.66 -3.57
C GLY A 148 -15.59 20.37 -4.91
N ASN A 149 -16.48 21.26 -5.34
CA ASN A 149 -17.23 21.14 -6.58
C ASN A 149 -16.37 21.54 -7.80
N SER A 150 -15.52 20.63 -8.28
CA SER A 150 -14.75 20.85 -9.54
C SER A 150 -14.31 19.55 -10.22
N GLY A 151 -15.23 18.60 -10.40
CA GLY A 151 -14.93 17.29 -11.01
C GLY A 151 -15.99 16.75 -11.99
N GLY A 152 -16.73 17.64 -12.67
CA GLY A 152 -17.89 17.26 -13.50
C GLY A 152 -17.57 16.25 -14.62
N GLY A 153 -16.52 16.50 -15.40
CA GLY A 153 -16.23 15.68 -16.60
C GLY A 153 -15.66 14.29 -16.32
N PHE A 154 -14.99 14.07 -15.19
CA PHE A 154 -14.42 12.76 -14.85
C PHE A 154 -15.45 11.84 -14.19
N ARG A 155 -16.38 12.42 -13.40
CA ARG A 155 -17.50 11.69 -12.80
C ARG A 155 -18.48 11.17 -13.85
N GLU A 156 -18.69 11.87 -14.97
CA GLU A 156 -19.55 11.38 -16.06
C GLU A 156 -18.93 10.18 -16.79
N LYS A 157 -17.64 10.21 -17.11
CA LYS A 157 -16.96 9.08 -17.76
C LYS A 157 -16.91 7.85 -16.86
N ALA A 158 -16.61 8.03 -15.57
CA ALA A 158 -16.66 6.93 -14.61
C ALA A 158 -18.10 6.39 -14.42
N LYS A 159 -19.12 7.27 -14.42
CA LYS A 159 -20.53 6.85 -14.35
C LYS A 159 -20.97 6.05 -15.59
N LEU A 160 -20.51 6.44 -16.79
CA LEU A 160 -20.76 5.70 -18.03
C LEU A 160 -20.15 4.29 -17.99
N VAL A 161 -18.89 4.18 -17.56
CA VAL A 161 -18.23 2.86 -17.37
C VAL A 161 -18.95 2.04 -16.29
N TYR A 162 -19.35 2.67 -15.19
CA TYR A 162 -20.12 2.01 -14.12
C TYR A 162 -21.56 1.65 -14.49
N SER A 163 -22.21 2.36 -15.42
CA SER A 163 -23.54 2.01 -15.91
C SER A 163 -23.48 0.91 -16.96
N ASP A 164 -22.47 0.93 -17.82
CA ASP A 164 -22.29 -0.09 -18.86
C ASP A 164 -21.94 -1.45 -18.24
N LEU A 165 -21.07 -1.48 -17.22
CA LEU A 165 -20.77 -2.69 -16.46
C LEU A 165 -21.97 -3.22 -15.67
N ARG A 166 -22.88 -2.34 -15.24
CA ARG A 166 -24.09 -2.74 -14.50
C ARG A 166 -25.19 -3.29 -15.42
N ASN A 167 -25.23 -2.84 -16.68
CA ASN A 167 -26.19 -3.29 -17.69
C ASN A 167 -25.75 -4.59 -18.40
N LEU A 168 -24.47 -4.94 -18.33
CA LEU A 168 -23.93 -6.23 -18.81
C LEU A 168 -24.15 -7.39 -17.80
N ALA A 169 -24.65 -7.09 -16.60
CA ALA A 169 -24.87 -8.04 -15.50
C ALA A 169 -26.36 -8.42 -15.29
N THR A 170 -27.23 -8.14 -16.27
CA THR A 170 -28.61 -8.65 -16.38
C THR A 170 -28.75 -9.49 -17.63
#